data_AF-A0A3D1Q786-F1
#
_entry.id   AF-A0A3D1Q786-F1
#
_cell.length_a   1.000
_cell.length_b   1.000
_cell.length_c   1.000
_cell.angle_alpha   90.00
_cell.angle_beta   90.00
_cell.angle_gamma   90.00
#
_symmetry.space_group_name_H-M   'P 1'
#
loop_
_entity.id
_entity.type
_entity.pdbx_description
1 polymer ?
#
loop_
_entity_poly.entity_id
_entity_poly.type
_entity_poly.pdbx_seq_one_letter_code
_entity_poly.pdbx_strand_id
1 'polypeptide(L)' 'MHPILIKIGSFTVYSWGAMLALAVLIAVWGISRIARREGYDSNLVLDLVILCVLGGLIGARLAYVLVYDWPGFLANPLI' A
#
# COMPACT_ATOMS: atom_id res chain seq x y z
N MET A 1 17.60 -6.46 13.68
CA MET A 1 16.62 -5.96 12.68
C MET A 1 17.41 -5.47 11.49
N HIS A 2 17.36 -6.14 10.34
CA HIS A 2 18.10 -5.72 9.15
C HIS A 2 17.19 -4.79 8.34
N PRO A 3 17.39 -3.45 8.33
CA PRO A 3 16.48 -2.52 7.68
C PRO A 3 16.53 -2.63 6.15
N ILE A 4 17.61 -3.20 5.62
CA ILE A 4 17.89 -3.37 4.20
C ILE A 4 18.01 -4.87 3.92
N LEU A 5 17.15 -5.38 3.04
CA LEU A 5 17.14 -6.78 2.59
C LEU A 5 18.12 -6.98 1.43
N ILE A 6 18.01 -6.12 0.42
CA ILE A 6 18.77 -6.22 -0.83
C ILE A 6 19.16 -4.80 -1.23
N LYS A 7 20.43 -4.61 -1.58
CA LYS A 7 20.97 -3.35 -2.10
C LYS A 7 21.68 -3.64 -3.42
N ILE A 8 21.14 -3.13 -4.52
CA ILE A 8 21.74 -3.23 -5.86
C ILE A 8 22.02 -1.80 -6.33
N GLY A 9 23.27 -1.35 -6.17
CA GLY A 9 23.66 0.03 -6.51
C GLY A 9 22.88 1.07 -5.71
N SER A 10 22.11 1.91 -6.40
CA SER A 10 21.20 2.92 -5.83
C SER A 10 19.83 2.36 -5.41
N PHE A 11 19.47 1.15 -5.83
CA PHE A 11 18.19 0.53 -5.48
C PHE A 11 18.32 -0.22 -4.16
N THR A 12 17.59 0.24 -3.14
CA THR A 12 17.60 -0.35 -1.80
C THR A 12 16.20 -0.86 -1.47
N VAL A 13 16.07 -2.17 -1.27
CA VAL A 13 14.84 -2.79 -0.80
C VAL A 13 14.84 -2.80 0.72
N TYR A 14 13.98 -1.97 1.30
CA TYR A 14 13.78 -1.91 2.73
C TYR A 14 12.86 -3.03 3.22
N SER A 15 13.16 -3.55 4.39
CA SER A 15 12.41 -4.65 5.02
C SER A 15 10.95 -4.31 5.27
N TRP A 16 10.66 -3.07 5.61
CA TRP A 16 9.29 -2.62 5.84
C TRP A 16 8.44 -2.68 4.57
N GLY A 17 8.94 -2.12 3.46
CA GLY A 17 8.24 -2.16 2.17
C GLY A 17 8.10 -3.58 1.63
N ALA A 18 9.13 -4.41 1.80
CA ALA A 18 9.07 -5.82 1.40
C ALA A 18 8.02 -6.62 2.18
N MET A 19 7.91 -6.40 3.49
CA MET A 19 6.88 -7.01 4.33
C MET A 19 5.48 -6.52 3.95
N LEU A 20 5.32 -5.23 3.63
CA LEU A 20 4.06 -4.70 3.14
C LEU A 20 3.64 -5.37 1.81
N ALA A 21 4.56 -5.50 0.86
CA ALA A 21 4.30 -6.19 -0.40
C ALA A 21 3.91 -7.65 -0.17
N LEU A 22 4.63 -8.36 0.72
CA LEU A 22 4.30 -9.74 1.08
C LEU A 22 2.89 -9.85 1.69
N ALA A 23 2.52 -8.92 2.59
CA ALA A 23 1.19 -8.89 3.19
C ALA A 23 0.09 -8.71 2.14
N VAL A 24 0.30 -7.82 1.16
CA VAL A 24 -0.64 -7.62 0.04
C VAL A 24 -0.75 -8.90 -0.80
N LEU A 25 0.36 -9.56 -1.13
CA LEU A 25 0.34 -10.81 -1.90
C LEU A 25 -0.45 -11.93 -1.18
N ILE A 26 -0.24 -12.08 0.12
CA ILE A 26 -0.97 -13.06 0.93
C ILE A 26 -2.45 -12.72 0.97
N ALA A 27 -2.81 -11.44 1.14
CA ALA A 27 -4.18 -10.98 1.16
C ALA A 27 -4.89 -11.25 -0.18
N VAL A 28 -4.27 -10.87 -1.31
CA VAL A 28 -4.80 -11.16 -2.66
C VAL A 28 -5.04 -12.64 -2.83
N TRP A 29 -4.04 -13.48 -2.50
CA TRP A 29 -4.16 -14.92 -2.67
C TRP A 29 -5.29 -15.51 -1.82
N GLY A 30 -5.41 -15.10 -0.56
CA GLY A 30 -6.47 -15.54 0.34
C GLY A 30 -7.86 -15.10 -0.13
N ILE A 31 -8.02 -13.83 -0.47
CA ILE A 31 -9.29 -13.26 -0.91
C ILE A 31 -9.71 -13.84 -2.26
N SER A 32 -8.80 -13.99 -3.23
CA SER A 32 -9.10 -14.63 -4.51
C SER A 32 -9.59 -16.07 -4.34
N ARG A 33 -9.05 -16.81 -3.36
CA ARG A 33 -9.50 -18.17 -3.07
C ARG A 33 -10.90 -18.19 -2.46
N ILE A 34 -11.21 -17.26 -1.57
CA ILE A 34 -12.55 -17.11 -0.98
C ILE A 34 -13.55 -16.67 -2.05
N ALA A 35 -13.24 -15.63 -2.81
CA ALA A 35 -14.06 -15.12 -3.90
C ALA A 35 -14.44 -16.23 -4.90
N ARG A 36 -13.47 -17.05 -5.30
CA ARG A 36 -13.73 -18.19 -6.19
C ARG A 36 -14.65 -19.24 -5.57
N ARG A 37 -14.54 -19.51 -4.27
CA ARG A 37 -15.42 -20.46 -3.56
C ARG A 37 -16.86 -19.94 -3.48
N GLU A 38 -17.02 -18.64 -3.36
CA GLU A 38 -18.32 -17.96 -3.29
C GLU A 38 -18.90 -17.63 -4.69
N GLY A 39 -18.20 -18.01 -5.77
CA GLY A 39 -18.66 -17.80 -7.15
C GLY A 39 -18.42 -16.40 -7.72
N TYR A 40 -17.61 -15.57 -7.05
CA TYR A 40 -17.22 -14.25 -7.56
C TYR A 40 -16.06 -14.33 -8.56
N ASP A 41 -16.02 -13.35 -9.47
CA ASP A 41 -14.91 -13.20 -10.41
C ASP A 41 -13.60 -12.86 -9.66
N SER A 42 -12.53 -13.58 -9.99
CA SER A 42 -11.20 -13.32 -9.45
C SER A 42 -10.64 -11.96 -9.90
N ASN A 43 -11.09 -11.43 -11.04
CA ASN A 43 -10.67 -10.10 -11.52
C ASN A 43 -11.13 -8.98 -10.58
N LEU A 44 -12.35 -9.09 -10.04
CA LEU A 44 -12.90 -8.10 -9.12
C LEU A 44 -12.08 -7.97 -7.84
N VAL A 45 -11.44 -9.06 -7.39
CA VAL A 45 -10.53 -9.04 -6.24
C VAL A 45 -9.29 -8.19 -6.53
N LEU A 46 -8.71 -8.33 -7.72
CA LEU A 46 -7.53 -7.55 -8.11
C LEU A 46 -7.88 -6.06 -8.24
N ASP A 47 -9.02 -5.75 -8.84
CA ASP A 47 -9.50 -4.36 -8.97
C ASP A 47 -9.68 -3.70 -7.60
N LEU A 48 -10.31 -4.41 -6.66
CA LEU A 48 -10.48 -3.92 -5.29
C LEU A 48 -9.15 -3.73 -4.57
N VAL A 49 -8.21 -4.67 -4.71
CA VAL A 49 -6.89 -4.55 -4.07
C VAL A 49 -6.14 -3.34 -4.62
N ILE A 50 -6.18 -3.11 -5.93
CA ILE A 50 -5.55 -1.93 -6.55
C ILE A 50 -6.18 -0.65 -6.00
N LEU A 51 -7.51 -0.56 -5.95
CA LEU A 51 -8.24 0.55 -5.36
C LEU A 51 -7.87 0.78 -3.89
N CYS A 52 -7.78 -0.29 -3.08
CA CYS A 52 -7.39 -0.20 -1.68
C CYS A 52 -5.94 0.25 -1.49
N VAL A 53 -4.99 -0.20 -2.31
CA VAL A 53 -3.59 0.21 -2.22
C VAL A 53 -3.43 1.68 -2.61
N LEU A 54 -4.05 2.10 -3.72
CA LEU A 54 -4.01 3.49 -4.17
C LEU A 54 -4.72 4.42 -3.17
N GLY A 55 -5.92 4.02 -2.74
CA GLY A 55 -6.70 4.75 -1.74
C GLY A 55 -5.99 4.83 -0.39
N GLY A 56 -5.32 3.75 0.04
CA GLY A 56 -4.51 3.73 1.25
C GLY A 56 -3.29 4.65 1.14
N LEU A 57 -2.59 4.67 0.01
CA LEU A 57 -1.43 5.54 -0.19
C LEU A 57 -1.82 7.02 -0.22
N ILE A 58 -2.84 7.38 -1.00
CA ILE A 58 -3.34 8.75 -1.10
C ILE A 58 -3.96 9.17 0.23
N GLY A 59 -4.81 8.32 0.80
CA GLY A 59 -5.48 8.55 2.08
C GLY A 59 -4.52 8.72 3.24
N ALA A 60 -3.45 7.91 3.31
CA ALA A 60 -2.41 8.06 4.34
C ALA A 60 -1.73 9.44 4.24
N ARG A 61 -1.43 9.91 3.02
CA ARG A 61 -0.84 11.24 2.81
C ARG A 61 -1.80 12.36 3.17
N LEU A 62 -3.05 12.28 2.71
CA LEU A 62 -4.07 13.26 3.06
C LEU A 62 -4.32 13.29 4.57
N ALA A 63 -4.46 12.14 5.21
CA ALA A 63 -4.65 12.05 6.65
C ALA A 63 -3.46 12.64 7.42
N TYR A 64 -2.23 12.37 6.98
CA TYR A 64 -1.04 12.97 7.59
C TYR A 64 -1.09 14.50 7.52
N VAL A 65 -1.34 15.06 6.33
CA VAL A 65 -1.43 16.50 6.12
C VAL A 65 -2.56 17.11 6.95
N LEU A 66 -3.76 16.54 6.90
CA LEU A 66 -4.94 17.05 7.60
C LEU A 66 -4.79 17.04 9.13
N VAL A 67 -4.14 16.00 9.68
CA VAL A 67 -4.06 15.80 11.13
C VAL A 67 -2.82 16.46 11.74
N TYR A 68 -1.68 16.42 11.05
CA TYR A 68 -0.39 16.79 11.63
C TYR A 68 0.20 18.09 11.07
N ASP A 69 -0.07 18.43 9.81
CA ASP A 69 0.62 19.55 9.13
C ASP A 69 -0.33 20.49 8.38
N TRP A 70 -1.57 20.62 8.87
CA TRP A 70 -2.59 21.46 8.25
C TRP A 70 -2.15 22.94 8.08
N PRO A 71 -1.50 23.58 9.08
CA PRO A 71 -1.02 24.95 8.93
C PRO A 71 0.15 25.07 7.93
N GLY A 72 1.05 24.07 7.88
CA GLY A 72 2.18 24.03 6.95
C GLY A 72 1.73 23.86 5.50
N PHE A 73 0.73 23.00 5.28
CA PHE A 73 0.11 22.80 3.97
C PHE A 73 -0.58 24.05 3.42
N LEU A 74 -1.25 24.83 4.28
CA LEU A 74 -1.86 26.12 3.87
C LEU A 74 -0.82 27.17 3.50
N ALA A 75 0.36 27.13 4.12
CA ALA A 75 1.45 28.07 3.82
C ALA A 75 2.21 27.70 2.53
N ASN A 76 2.33 26.41 2.21
CA ASN A 76 2.92 25.93 0.95
C ASN A 76 2.25 24.62 0.49
N PRO A 77 1.30 24.67 -0.47
CA PRO A 77 0.52 23.51 -0.90
C PRO A 77 1.29 22.51 -1.79
N LEU A 78 2.57 22.78 -2.11
CA LEU A 78 3.43 21.92 -2.94
C LEU A 78 4.32 20.97 -2.11
N ILE A 79 4.22 21.01 -0.78
CA ILE A 79 4.94 20.15 0.18
C ILE A 79 3.94 19.17 0.79
#